data_AF-A0A0M0HMI2-F1
#
_entry.id   AF-A0A0M0HMI2-F1
#
_cell.length_a   1.000
_cell.length_b   1.000
_cell.length_c   1.000
_cell.angle_alpha   90.00
_cell.angle_beta   90.00
_cell.angle_gamma   90.00
#
_symmetry.space_group_name_H-M   'P 1'
#
loop_
_entity.id
_entity.type
_entity.pdbx_description
1 polymer ?
#
loop_
_entity_poly.entity_id
_entity_poly.type
_entity_poly.pdbx_seq_one_letter_code
_entity_poly.pdbx_strand_id
1 'polypeptide(L)'
;MNKMLIAAATSSVLLLAGCASGPDEATTAKMDELSNQVSQLSQDVQSLQSDVRRSTDAAMSAQEEAARANERIDNIAQSYTK
;
A
#
# COMPACT_ATOMS: atom_id res chain seq x y z
N MET A 1 18.30 5.30 4.63
CA MET A 1 18.03 6.08 5.86
C MET A 1 16.53 6.06 6.17
N ASN A 2 15.92 4.87 6.34
CA ASN A 2 14.46 4.72 6.54
C ASN A 2 14.08 4.09 7.89
N LYS A 3 15.04 3.87 8.80
CA LYS A 3 14.79 3.22 10.09
C LYS A 3 14.29 4.18 11.18
N MET A 4 14.41 5.50 10.95
CA MET A 4 14.03 6.52 11.92
C MET A 4 12.52 6.80 11.98
N LEU A 5 11.75 6.48 10.92
CA LEU A 5 10.31 6.73 10.90
C LEU A 5 9.51 5.70 11.71
N ILE A 6 10.03 4.49 11.87
CA ILE A 6 9.37 3.43 12.66
C ILE A 6 9.66 3.58 14.17
N ALA A 7 10.71 4.31 14.55
CA ALA A 7 11.09 4.52 15.95
C ALA A 7 10.22 5.57 16.67
N ALA A 8 9.48 6.42 15.95
CA ALA A 8 8.69 7.50 16.55
C ALA A 8 7.33 7.07 17.14
N ALA A 9 6.92 5.81 16.95
CA ALA A 9 5.59 5.34 17.36
C ALA A 9 5.46 4.94 18.85
N THR A 10 6.49 5.12 19.67
CA THR A 10 6.51 4.56 21.05
C THR A 10 6.50 5.57 22.20
N SER A 11 6.42 6.88 21.95
CA SER A 11 6.59 7.89 23.00
C SER A 11 5.32 8.58 23.53
N SER A 12 4.14 7.96 23.46
CA SER A 12 2.88 8.62 23.88
C SER A 12 2.30 8.18 25.23
N VAL A 13 2.97 7.32 26.03
CA VAL A 13 2.40 6.81 27.31
C VAL A 13 2.62 7.76 28.51
N LEU A 14 3.18 8.96 28.30
CA LEU A 14 3.72 9.75 29.42
C LEU A 14 2.76 10.66 30.21
N LEU A 15 1.43 10.63 30.03
CA LEU A 15 0.54 11.54 30.78
C LEU A 15 -0.77 10.89 31.28
N LEU A 16 -0.68 9.70 31.89
CA LEU A 16 -1.82 9.08 32.61
C LEU A 16 -2.00 9.60 34.07
N ALA A 17 -1.61 10.84 34.38
CA ALA A 17 -1.77 11.40 35.74
C ALA A 17 -3.10 12.18 35.97
N GLY A 18 -4.14 11.97 35.14
CA GLY A 18 -5.36 12.80 35.17
C GLY A 18 -6.66 12.08 34.84
N CYS A 19 -6.93 10.91 35.42
CA CYS A 19 -8.17 10.15 35.22
C CYS A 19 -9.38 10.69 36.04
N ALA A 20 -9.71 11.98 35.97
CA ALA A 20 -10.95 12.53 36.55
C ALA A 20 -11.63 13.63 35.72
N SER A 21 -10.93 14.19 34.74
CA SER A 21 -11.48 15.19 33.81
C SER A 21 -11.21 14.68 32.39
N GLY A 22 -12.19 14.79 31.48
CA GLY A 22 -12.03 14.35 30.09
C GLY A 22 -10.84 15.01 29.38
N PRO A 23 -10.52 14.58 28.15
CA PRO A 23 -9.48 15.20 27.34
C PRO A 23 -9.67 16.71 27.29
N ASP A 24 -8.59 17.47 27.49
CA ASP A 24 -8.64 18.92 27.30
C ASP A 24 -8.88 19.27 25.82
N GLU A 25 -9.23 20.52 25.53
CA GLU A 25 -9.53 20.98 24.16
C GLU A 25 -8.36 20.73 23.20
N ALA A 26 -7.12 20.88 23.69
CA ALA A 26 -5.92 20.61 22.91
C ALA A 26 -5.80 19.12 22.52
N THR A 27 -6.09 18.22 23.46
CA THR A 27 -6.10 16.78 23.21
C THR A 27 -7.22 16.38 22.26
N THR A 28 -8.40 16.98 22.39
CA THR A 28 -9.55 16.75 21.50
C THR A 28 -9.24 17.18 20.07
N ALA A 29 -8.67 18.39 19.88
CA ALA A 29 -8.27 18.87 18.56
C ALA A 29 -7.19 17.98 17.90
N LYS A 30 -6.27 17.42 18.69
CA LYS A 30 -5.29 16.44 18.19
C LYS A 30 -5.94 15.12 17.82
N MET A 31 -6.94 14.65 18.57
CA MET A 31 -7.68 13.44 18.23
C MET A 31 -8.46 13.59 16.92
N ASP A 32 -9.12 14.73 16.69
CA ASP A 32 -9.83 15.02 15.45
C ASP A 32 -8.88 15.03 14.24
N GLU A 33 -7.71 15.67 14.41
CA GLU A 33 -6.67 15.70 13.39
C GLU A 33 -6.13 14.30 13.08
N LEU A 34 -5.86 13.47 14.10
CA LEU A 34 -5.47 12.07 13.90
C LEU A 34 -6.57 11.27 13.20
N SER A 35 -7.84 11.48 13.57
CA SER A 35 -8.98 10.81 12.95
C SER A 35 -9.07 11.13 11.45
N ASN A 36 -8.87 12.39 11.08
CA ASN A 36 -8.82 12.84 9.70
C ASN A 36 -7.66 12.20 8.93
N GLN A 37 -6.46 12.18 9.51
CA GLN A 37 -5.29 11.53 8.90
C GLN A 37 -5.49 10.02 8.71
N VAL A 38 -6.09 9.33 9.67
CA VAL A 38 -6.42 7.90 9.55
C VAL A 38 -7.47 7.67 8.47
N SER A 39 -8.48 8.53 8.37
CA SER A 39 -9.49 8.47 7.31
C SER A 39 -8.86 8.64 5.92
N GLN A 40 -7.97 9.62 5.77
CA GLN A 40 -7.24 9.85 4.52
C GLN A 40 -6.34 8.65 4.17
N LEU A 41 -5.57 8.16 5.15
CA LEU A 41 -4.69 7.01 4.93
C LEU A 41 -5.48 5.76 4.53
N SER A 42 -6.66 5.55 5.10
CA SER A 42 -7.55 4.44 4.73
C SER A 42 -8.01 4.55 3.26
N GLN A 43 -8.29 5.75 2.78
CA GLN A 43 -8.64 5.99 1.38
C GLN A 43 -7.44 5.75 0.46
N ASP A 44 -6.27 6.24 0.83
CA ASP A 44 -5.03 6.05 0.07
C ASP A 44 -4.66 4.57 -0.05
N VAL A 45 -4.81 3.80 1.03
CA VAL A 45 -4.57 2.34 1.04
C VAL A 45 -5.55 1.61 0.12
N GLN A 46 -6.83 1.99 0.12
CA GLN A 46 -7.83 1.40 -0.79
C GLN A 46 -7.51 1.71 -2.25
N SER A 47 -7.10 2.95 -2.54
CA SER A 47 -6.64 3.35 -3.88
C SER A 47 -5.43 2.54 -4.32
N LEU A 48 -4.40 2.46 -3.47
CA LEU A 48 -3.19 1.69 -3.73
C LEU A 48 -3.49 0.20 -3.97
N GLN A 49 -4.42 -0.39 -3.20
CA GLN A 49 -4.83 -1.78 -3.41
C GLN A 49 -5.46 -1.98 -4.80
N SER A 50 -6.25 -1.01 -5.28
CA SER A 50 -6.80 -1.03 -6.63
C SER A 50 -5.70 -0.95 -7.70
N ASP A 51 -4.70 -0.08 -7.50
CA ASP A 51 -3.56 0.08 -8.41
C ASP A 51 -2.73 -1.20 -8.53
N VAL A 52 -2.47 -1.87 -7.40
CA VAL A 52 -1.76 -3.14 -7.35
C VAL A 52 -2.50 -4.23 -8.11
N ARG A 53 -3.84 -4.32 -7.97
CA ARG A 53 -4.65 -5.28 -8.74
C ARG A 53 -4.54 -5.02 -10.24
N ARG A 54 -4.72 -3.77 -10.67
CA ARG A 54 -4.59 -3.38 -12.08
C ARG A 54 -3.20 -3.69 -12.64
N SER A 55 -2.15 -3.45 -11.86
CA SER A 55 -0.78 -3.77 -12.27
C SER A 55 -0.55 -5.28 -12.38
N THR A 56 -1.18 -6.07 -11.49
CA THR A 56 -1.12 -7.54 -11.54
C THR A 56 -1.81 -8.07 -12.79
N ASP A 57 -3.01 -7.58 -13.09
CA ASP A 57 -3.77 -7.96 -14.28
C ASP A 57 -2.99 -7.63 -15.58
N ALA A 58 -2.38 -6.45 -15.63
CA ALA A 58 -1.53 -6.05 -16.75
C ALA A 58 -0.30 -6.96 -16.90
N ALA A 59 0.33 -7.34 -15.80
CA ALA A 59 1.48 -8.24 -15.81
C ALA A 59 1.09 -9.66 -16.29
N MET A 60 -0.06 -10.19 -15.86
CA MET A 60 -0.59 -11.46 -16.33
C MET A 60 -0.87 -11.43 -17.84
N SER A 61 -1.54 -10.38 -18.31
CA SER A 61 -1.82 -10.20 -19.75
C SER A 61 -0.53 -10.13 -20.59
N ALA A 62 0.49 -9.41 -20.11
CA ALA A 62 1.79 -9.35 -20.75
C ALA A 62 2.51 -10.71 -20.76
N GLN A 63 2.42 -11.47 -19.67
CA GLN A 63 2.99 -12.81 -19.58
C GLN A 63 2.33 -13.77 -20.57
N GLU A 64 0.99 -13.74 -20.68
CA GLU A 64 0.25 -14.57 -21.63
C GLU A 64 0.61 -14.24 -23.09
N GLU A 65 0.71 -12.95 -23.43
CA GLU A 65 1.12 -12.55 -24.79
C GLU A 65 2.56 -12.96 -25.09
N ALA A 66 3.47 -12.85 -24.12
CA ALA A 66 4.83 -13.34 -24.27
C ALA A 66 4.87 -14.86 -24.51
N ALA A 67 4.05 -15.63 -23.80
CA ALA A 67 3.94 -17.07 -24.01
C ALA A 67 3.42 -17.40 -25.42
N ARG A 68 2.38 -16.71 -25.89
CA ARG A 68 1.87 -16.86 -27.27
C ARG A 68 2.92 -16.49 -28.32
N ALA A 69 3.69 -15.42 -28.08
CA ALA A 69 4.77 -15.01 -28.98
C ALA A 69 5.88 -16.08 -29.04
N ASN A 70 6.25 -16.67 -27.91
CA ASN A 70 7.22 -17.76 -27.87
C ASN A 70 6.72 -19.00 -28.61
N GLU A 71 5.45 -19.38 -28.43
CA GLU A 71 4.86 -20.50 -29.19
C GLU A 71 4.92 -20.25 -30.70
N ARG A 72 4.67 -19.01 -31.14
CA ARG A 72 4.82 -18.64 -32.56
C ARG A 72 6.26 -18.76 -33.03
N ILE A 73 7.23 -18.34 -32.22
CA ILE A 73 8.66 -18.46 -32.53
C ILE A 73 9.06 -19.93 -32.65
N ASP A 74 8.62 -20.78 -31.72
CA ASP A 74 8.93 -22.21 -31.71
C ASP A 74 8.38 -22.92 -32.95
N ASN A 75 7.14 -22.62 -33.34
CA ASN A 75 6.53 -23.14 -34.55
C ASN A 75 7.30 -22.73 -35.81
N ILE A 76 7.75 -21.47 -35.88
CA ILE A 76 8.57 -20.96 -36.97
C ILE A 76 9.93 -21.68 -37.01
N ALA A 77 10.63 -21.77 -35.87
CA ALA A 77 11.93 -22.42 -35.78
C ALA A 77 11.87 -23.89 -36.23
N GLN A 78 10.84 -24.63 -35.81
CA GLN A 78 10.60 -26.00 -36.25
C GLN A 78 10.31 -26.11 -37.75
N SER A 79 9.64 -25.13 -38.35
CA SER A 79 9.37 -25.13 -39.80
C SER A 79 10.64 -24.94 -40.65
N TYR A 80 11.67 -24.28 -40.12
CA TYR A 80 12.94 -24.00 -40.82
C TYR A 80 14.05 -25.01 -40.54
N THR A 81 13.86 -25.92 -39.59
CA THR A 81 14.81 -27.00 -39.27
C THR A 81 14.41 -28.37 -39.84
N LYS A 82 13.32 -28.44 -40.61
CA LYS A 82 12.90 -29.62 -41.37
C LYS A 82 13.47 -29.65 -42.79
#